data_AF-A0A1G0VB19-F1
#
_entry.id   AF-A0A1G0VB19-F1
#
_cell.length_a   1.000
_cell.length_b   1.000
_cell.length_c   1.000
_cell.angle_alpha   90.00
_cell.angle_beta   90.00
_cell.angle_gamma   90.00
#
_symmetry.space_group_name_H-M   'P 1'
#
loop_
_entity.id
_entity.type
_entity.pdbx_description
1 polymer ?
#
loop_
_entity_poly.entity_id
_entity_poly.type
_entity_poly.pdbx_seq_one_letter_code
_entity_poly.pdbx_strand_id
1 'polypeptide(L)'
;MKTENFWERVLVEVASNSIKSIIVICVSAFAVVIAAIYNPLIDIVNKFVPKTILVLLPLTLLILLIISVAYIFYLRKKLGVELKQSLGVYWDKDLNTYCPACKKLLGNYAYYPTHTNQMPGFKCVNCKEVIRMSNGKNIFMGIDEAKEFVKNLFK
;
A
#
# COMPACT_ATOMS: atom_id res chain seq x y z
N MET A 1 1.43 23.56 2.90
CA MET A 1 0.66 22.33 2.58
C MET A 1 1.65 21.34 1.98
N LYS A 2 2.10 20.34 2.76
CA LYS A 2 3.13 19.36 2.33
C LYS A 2 2.51 18.35 1.36
N THR A 3 2.91 18.38 0.10
CA THR A 3 2.46 17.48 -0.97
C THR A 3 3.13 16.09 -0.91
N GLU A 4 4.16 15.92 -0.09
CA GLU A 4 4.96 14.68 0.01
C GLU A 4 4.12 13.49 0.53
N ASN A 5 3.29 13.69 1.56
CA ASN A 5 2.49 12.62 2.17
C ASN A 5 1.29 12.17 1.30
N PHE A 6 0.99 12.89 0.21
CA PHE A 6 -0.05 12.48 -0.74
C PHE A 6 0.49 11.42 -1.71
N TRP A 7 1.70 11.61 -2.24
CA TRP A 7 2.33 10.66 -3.15
C TRP A 7 2.64 9.34 -2.47
N GLU A 8 3.05 9.34 -1.21
CA GLU A 8 3.23 8.10 -0.45
C GLU A 8 1.93 7.32 -0.25
N ARG A 9 0.83 8.03 0.04
CA ARG A 9 -0.52 7.43 0.13
C ARG A 9 -0.92 6.77 -1.19
N VAL A 10 -0.76 7.50 -2.29
CA VAL A 10 -1.02 6.98 -3.63
C VAL A 10 -0.13 5.77 -3.91
N LEU A 11 1.17 5.83 -3.60
CA LEU A 11 2.11 4.75 -3.86
C LEU A 11 1.81 3.47 -3.09
N VAL A 12 1.39 3.54 -1.82
CA VAL A 12 1.06 2.35 -1.02
C VAL A 12 -0.25 1.71 -1.48
N GLU A 13 -1.27 2.52 -1.79
CA GLU A 13 -2.56 2.03 -2.26
C GLU A 13 -2.46 1.50 -3.70
N VAL A 14 -1.71 2.19 -4.56
CA VAL A 14 -1.31 1.69 -5.87
C VAL A 14 -0.50 0.41 -5.70
N ALA A 15 0.48 0.31 -4.80
CA ALA A 15 1.25 -0.94 -4.63
C ALA A 15 0.39 -2.14 -4.19
N SER A 16 -0.57 -1.94 -3.28
CA SER A 16 -1.48 -3.02 -2.84
C SER A 16 -2.44 -3.45 -3.96
N ASN A 17 -2.95 -2.51 -4.73
CA ASN A 17 -3.85 -2.81 -5.85
C ASN A 17 -3.06 -3.36 -7.05
N SER A 18 -1.83 -2.90 -7.26
CA SER A 18 -0.90 -3.40 -8.27
C SER A 18 -0.56 -4.87 -8.05
N ILE A 19 -0.41 -5.35 -6.81
CA ILE A 19 -0.20 -6.78 -6.57
C ILE A 19 -1.40 -7.61 -7.05
N LYS A 20 -2.63 -7.16 -6.76
CA LYS A 20 -3.84 -7.84 -7.24
C LYS A 20 -3.92 -7.80 -8.76
N SER A 21 -3.64 -6.65 -9.37
CA SER A 21 -3.63 -6.48 -10.83
C SER A 21 -2.54 -7.33 -11.50
N ILE A 22 -1.33 -7.41 -10.93
CA ILE A 22 -0.24 -8.25 -11.43
C ILE A 22 -0.64 -9.72 -11.38
N ILE A 23 -1.25 -10.18 -10.28
CA ILE A 23 -1.75 -11.57 -10.18
C ILE A 23 -2.80 -11.85 -11.26
N VAL A 24 -3.77 -10.94 -11.44
CA VAL A 24 -4.81 -11.08 -12.47
C VAL A 24 -4.17 -11.12 -13.87
N ILE A 25 -3.23 -10.23 -14.16
CA ILE A 25 -2.51 -10.17 -15.45
C ILE A 25 -1.72 -11.46 -15.67
N CYS A 26 -1.01 -11.98 -14.66
CA CYS A 26 -0.30 -13.25 -14.73
C CYS A 26 -1.25 -14.41 -15.03
N VAL A 27 -2.36 -14.51 -14.30
CA VAL A 27 -3.35 -15.58 -14.48
C VAL A 27 -4.00 -15.48 -15.86
N SER A 28 -4.36 -14.28 -16.31
CA SER A 28 -4.93 -14.08 -17.65
C SER A 28 -3.92 -14.37 -18.76
N ALA A 29 -2.66 -13.94 -18.60
CA ALA A 29 -1.60 -14.23 -19.55
C ALA A 29 -1.34 -15.74 -19.63
N PHE A 30 -1.31 -16.44 -18.50
CA PHE A 30 -1.14 -17.88 -18.44
C PHE A 30 -2.32 -18.62 -19.09
N ALA A 31 -3.55 -18.18 -18.82
CA ALA A 31 -4.75 -18.72 -19.46
C ALA A 31 -4.74 -18.50 -20.98
N VAL A 32 -4.28 -17.34 -21.46
CA VAL A 32 -4.11 -17.08 -22.91
C VAL A 32 -3.03 -17.98 -23.51
N VAL A 33 -1.91 -18.20 -22.83
CA VAL A 33 -0.85 -19.10 -23.30
C VAL A 33 -1.37 -20.54 -23.39
N ILE A 34 -2.07 -21.02 -22.36
CA ILE A 34 -2.71 -22.35 -22.38
C ILE A 34 -3.72 -22.42 -23.53
N ALA A 35 -4.61 -21.44 -23.63
CA ALA A 35 -5.61 -21.39 -24.69
C ALA A 35 -4.96 -21.39 -26.07
N ALA A 36 -3.84 -20.67 -26.25
CA ALA A 36 -3.08 -20.67 -27.49
C ALA A 36 -2.49 -22.05 -27.81
N ILE A 37 -1.89 -22.74 -26.83
CA ILE A 37 -1.33 -24.09 -27.00
C ILE A 37 -2.41 -25.09 -27.47
N TYR A 38 -3.62 -25.00 -26.91
CA TYR A 38 -4.73 -25.89 -27.26
C TYR A 38 -5.58 -25.37 -28.42
N ASN A 39 -5.24 -24.22 -29.02
CA ASN A 39 -6.00 -23.66 -30.12
C ASN A 39 -5.58 -24.32 -31.44
N PRO A 40 -6.49 -24.91 -32.23
CA PRO A 40 -6.18 -25.40 -33.58
C PRO A 40 -5.65 -24.29 -34.51
N LEU A 41 -5.83 -23.01 -34.16
CA LEU A 41 -5.26 -21.88 -34.88
C LEU A 41 -3.73 -21.77 -34.77
N ILE A 42 -3.08 -22.49 -33.85
CA ILE A 42 -1.63 -22.37 -33.66
C ILE A 42 -0.84 -22.82 -34.89
N ASP A 43 -1.38 -23.74 -35.69
CA ASP A 43 -0.78 -24.19 -36.94
C ASP A 43 -0.75 -23.09 -38.00
N ILE A 44 -1.78 -22.23 -38.02
CA ILE A 44 -1.84 -21.06 -38.90
C ILE A 44 -0.82 -20.02 -38.42
N VAL A 45 -0.76 -19.76 -37.11
CA VAL A 45 0.18 -18.80 -36.53
C VAL A 45 1.62 -19.21 -36.77
N ASN A 46 1.95 -20.50 -36.61
CA ASN A 46 3.29 -21.05 -36.88
C ASN A 46 3.73 -20.88 -38.34
N LYS A 47 2.78 -20.67 -39.27
CA LYS A 47 3.08 -20.42 -40.69
C LYS A 47 3.51 -18.98 -40.95
N PHE A 48 3.01 -18.03 -40.17
CA PHE A 48 3.26 -16.59 -40.36
C PHE A 48 4.26 -16.01 -39.36
N VAL A 49 4.41 -16.62 -38.18
CA VAL A 49 5.27 -16.12 -37.11
C VAL A 49 6.46 -17.06 -36.90
N PRO A 50 7.70 -16.56 -37.01
CA PRO A 50 8.89 -17.34 -36.70
C PRO A 50 8.84 -17.86 -35.25
N LYS A 51 9.17 -19.13 -35.05
CA LYS A 51 9.23 -19.77 -33.71
C LYS A 51 10.06 -18.96 -32.71
N THR A 52 11.10 -18.28 -33.18
CA THR A 52 11.95 -17.40 -32.37
C THR A 52 11.15 -16.28 -31.70
N ILE A 53 10.28 -15.60 -32.43
CA ILE A 53 9.46 -14.48 -31.90
C ILE A 53 8.43 -15.03 -30.89
N LEU A 54 7.85 -16.19 -31.20
CA LEU A 54 6.85 -16.83 -30.35
C LEU A 54 7.40 -17.19 -28.96
N VAL A 55 8.70 -17.53 -28.86
CA VAL A 55 9.39 -17.81 -27.60
C VAL A 55 9.95 -16.55 -26.95
N LEU A 56 10.45 -15.59 -27.74
CA LEU A 56 11.04 -14.35 -27.23
C LEU A 56 10.01 -13.46 -26.52
N LEU A 57 8.78 -13.45 -27.01
CA LEU A 57 7.70 -12.62 -26.46
C LEU A 57 7.32 -12.99 -25.01
N PRO A 58 7.00 -14.25 -24.67
CA PRO A 58 6.74 -14.62 -23.28
C PRO A 58 7.98 -14.48 -22.40
N LEU A 59 9.18 -14.70 -22.94
CA LEU A 59 10.43 -14.54 -22.20
C LEU A 59 10.68 -13.08 -21.80
N THR A 60 10.47 -12.13 -22.73
CA THR A 60 10.62 -10.69 -22.44
C THR A 60 9.57 -10.19 -21.45
N LEU A 61 8.32 -10.66 -21.55
CA LEU A 61 7.28 -10.38 -20.56
C LEU A 61 7.65 -10.91 -19.17
N LEU A 62 8.20 -12.13 -19.08
CA LEU A 62 8.64 -12.71 -17.83
C LEU A 62 9.77 -11.89 -17.19
N ILE A 63 10.75 -11.44 -17.97
CA ILE A 63 11.85 -10.59 -17.50
C ILE A 63 11.32 -9.26 -16.95
N LEU A 64 10.43 -8.58 -17.69
CA LEU A 64 9.81 -7.34 -17.24
C LEU A 64 9.04 -7.53 -15.93
N LEU A 65 8.34 -8.65 -15.80
CA LEU A 65 7.64 -8.99 -14.58
C LEU A 65 8.61 -9.15 -13.39
N ILE A 66 9.69 -9.90 -13.56
CA ILE A 66 10.72 -10.09 -12.52
C ILE A 66 11.32 -8.74 -12.09
N ILE A 67 11.66 -7.87 -13.04
CA ILE A 67 12.20 -6.53 -12.75
C ILE A 67 11.19 -5.70 -11.95
N SER A 68 9.91 -5.71 -12.35
CA SER A 68 8.86 -4.95 -11.66
C SER A 68 8.68 -5.43 -10.21
N VAL A 69 8.68 -6.74 -9.99
CA VAL A 69 8.54 -7.34 -8.65
C VAL A 69 9.76 -6.99 -7.80
N ALA A 70 10.98 -7.14 -8.34
CA ALA A 70 12.22 -6.79 -7.65
C ALA A 70 12.24 -5.31 -7.24
N TYR A 71 11.78 -4.42 -8.13
CA TYR A 71 11.70 -2.99 -7.85
C TYR A 71 10.69 -2.67 -6.72
N ILE A 72 9.51 -3.32 -6.71
CA ILE A 72 8.53 -3.18 -5.63
C ILE A 72 9.13 -3.66 -4.29
N PHE A 73 9.84 -4.79 -4.28
CA PHE A 73 10.50 -5.29 -3.08
C PHE A 73 11.61 -4.35 -2.58
N TYR A 74 12.42 -3.81 -3.50
CA TYR A 74 13.44 -2.83 -3.17
C TYR A 74 12.81 -1.57 -2.54
N LEU A 75 11.75 -1.04 -3.14
CA LEU A 75 11.01 0.10 -2.60
C LEU A 75 10.44 -0.21 -1.22
N ARG A 76 9.82 -1.37 -1.01
CA ARG A 76 9.31 -1.77 0.31
C ARG A 76 10.38 -1.84 1.38
N LYS A 77 11.57 -2.35 1.03
CA LYS A 77 12.70 -2.44 1.96
C LYS A 77 13.25 -1.06 2.29
N LYS A 78 13.35 -0.17 1.30
CA LYS A 78 13.83 1.20 1.48
C LYS A 78 12.83 2.07 2.23
N LEU A 79 11.55 1.88 1.97
CA LEU A 79 10.41 2.49 2.65
C LEU A 79 10.02 1.72 3.92
N GLY A 80 10.95 0.97 4.54
CA GLY A 80 10.72 0.34 5.83
C GLY A 80 10.49 1.43 6.88
N VAL A 81 9.24 1.85 7.01
CA VAL A 81 8.86 2.95 7.90
C VAL A 81 9.02 2.47 9.34
N GLU A 82 9.97 3.06 10.06
CA GLU A 82 10.09 2.85 11.50
C GLU A 82 8.86 3.40 12.20
N LEU A 83 7.98 2.51 12.65
CA LEU A 83 6.77 2.86 13.38
C LEU A 83 7.04 2.86 14.88
N LYS A 84 6.85 4.01 15.54
CA LYS A 84 6.88 4.12 17.01
C LYS A 84 5.47 4.26 17.54
N GLN A 85 5.12 3.50 18.57
CA GLN A 85 3.80 3.60 19.19
C GLN A 85 3.77 4.77 20.17
N SER A 86 2.80 5.66 20.04
CA SER A 86 2.57 6.77 20.96
C SER A 86 1.14 7.30 20.85
N LEU A 87 0.59 7.79 21.94
CA LEU A 87 -0.76 8.39 21.99
C LEU A 87 -1.88 7.46 21.48
N GLY A 88 -1.71 6.14 21.62
CA GLY A 88 -2.69 5.15 21.17
C GLY A 88 -2.65 4.82 19.67
N VAL A 89 -1.73 5.40 18.89
CA VAL A 89 -1.53 5.09 17.47
C VAL A 89 -0.04 4.81 17.18
N TYR A 90 0.26 4.27 15.99
CA TYR A 90 1.63 4.23 15.48
C TYR A 90 1.95 5.53 14.76
N TRP A 91 3.18 5.98 14.86
CA TRP A 91 3.72 7.16 14.20
C TRP A 91 4.93 6.79 13.36
N ASP A 92 5.11 7.44 12.23
CA ASP A 92 6.37 7.41 11.50
C ASP A 92 7.25 8.65 11.76
N LYS A 93 8.46 8.65 11.18
CA LYS A 93 9.41 9.77 11.25
C LYS A 93 8.83 11.07 10.67
N ASP A 94 7.91 10.95 9.71
CA ASP A 94 7.24 12.07 9.03
C ASP A 94 5.97 12.54 9.76
N LEU A 95 5.69 11.97 10.93
CA LEU A 95 4.56 12.28 11.80
C LEU A 95 3.20 11.94 11.18
N ASN A 96 3.16 10.96 10.27
CA ASN A 96 1.93 10.31 9.84
C ASN A 96 1.50 9.26 10.86
N THR A 97 0.18 9.08 10.98
CA THR A 97 -0.40 8.16 11.95
C THR A 97 -0.88 6.88 11.29
N TYR A 98 -0.64 5.75 11.96
CA TYR A 98 -0.99 4.41 11.51
C TYR A 98 -1.82 3.70 12.56
N CYS A 99 -2.75 2.87 12.09
CA CYS A 99 -3.66 2.09 12.92
C CYS A 99 -2.89 1.07 13.77
N PRO A 100 -3.12 0.98 15.10
CA PRO A 100 -2.46 -0.01 15.94
C PRO A 100 -2.86 -1.46 15.58
N ALA A 101 -4.09 -1.67 15.09
CA ALA A 101 -4.59 -3.00 14.74
C ALA A 101 -4.09 -3.49 13.37
N CYS A 102 -4.19 -2.67 12.32
CA CYS A 102 -3.86 -3.09 10.96
C CYS A 102 -2.57 -2.48 10.38
N LYS A 103 -1.89 -1.60 11.10
CA LYS A 103 -0.67 -0.88 10.68
C LYS A 103 -0.80 -0.13 9.34
N LYS A 104 -2.03 0.17 8.92
CA LYS A 104 -2.32 1.03 7.75
C LYS A 104 -2.46 2.47 8.19
N LEU A 105 -2.19 3.39 7.26
CA LEU A 105 -2.33 4.82 7.50
C LEU A 105 -3.76 5.16 7.97
N LEU A 106 -3.87 6.08 8.93
CA LEU A 106 -5.14 6.56 9.42
C LEU A 106 -5.71 7.67 8.53
N GLY A 107 -7.03 7.82 8.57
CA GLY A 107 -7.73 8.89 7.86
C GLY A 107 -7.48 10.27 8.47
N ASN A 108 -8.30 11.25 8.07
CA ASN A 108 -8.17 12.60 8.60
C ASN A 108 -8.46 12.64 10.11
N TYR A 109 -7.66 13.45 10.80
CA TYR A 109 -7.93 13.83 12.18
C TYR A 109 -9.26 14.58 12.25
N ALA A 110 -10.12 14.20 13.19
CA ALA A 110 -11.38 14.87 13.43
C ALA A 110 -11.83 14.69 14.88
N TYR A 111 -12.82 15.50 15.26
CA TYR A 111 -13.53 15.33 16.52
C TYR A 111 -14.73 14.42 16.28
N TYR A 112 -14.71 13.24 16.91
CA TYR A 112 -15.77 12.25 16.77
C TYR A 112 -16.73 12.35 17.97
N PRO A 113 -18.05 12.25 17.75
CA PRO A 113 -19.03 12.34 18.82
C PRO A 113 -18.90 11.15 19.78
N THR A 114 -19.06 11.43 21.07
CA THR A 114 -19.21 10.45 22.15
C THR A 114 -20.46 10.79 22.96
N HIS A 115 -20.85 9.94 23.92
CA HIS A 115 -22.09 10.13 24.70
C HIS A 115 -22.19 11.50 25.39
N THR A 116 -21.06 12.11 25.77
CA THR A 116 -21.05 13.34 26.57
C THR A 116 -20.31 14.50 25.91
N ASN A 117 -19.40 14.24 24.98
CA ASN A 117 -18.54 15.26 24.35
C ASN A 117 -18.04 14.81 22.97
N GLN A 118 -17.39 15.71 22.23
CA GLN A 118 -16.60 15.32 21.06
C GLN A 118 -15.15 15.05 21.46
N MET A 119 -14.57 13.95 21.01
CA MET A 119 -13.19 13.57 21.33
C MET A 119 -12.32 13.54 20.07
N PRO A 120 -11.09 14.05 20.15
CA PRO A 120 -10.17 14.02 19.01
C PRO A 120 -9.66 12.61 18.74
N GLY A 121 -9.53 12.27 17.46
CA GLY A 121 -9.00 11.00 17.05
C GLY A 121 -8.96 10.83 15.55
N PHE A 122 -8.81 9.58 15.14
CA PHE A 122 -8.76 9.18 13.75
C PHE A 122 -9.73 8.04 13.48
N LYS A 123 -10.39 8.05 12.33
CA LYS A 123 -11.12 6.89 11.84
C LYS A 123 -10.21 6.07 10.93
N CYS A 124 -10.05 4.79 11.26
CA CYS A 124 -9.36 3.88 10.37
C CYS A 124 -10.29 3.50 9.21
N VAL A 125 -9.87 3.76 7.97
CA VAL A 125 -10.67 3.41 6.77
C VAL A 125 -10.88 1.90 6.67
N ASN A 126 -9.87 1.11 7.05
CA ASN A 126 -9.89 -0.34 6.94
C ASN A 126 -10.66 -1.01 8.08
N CYS A 127 -10.38 -0.62 9.33
CA CYS A 127 -11.03 -1.21 10.51
C CYS A 127 -12.42 -0.60 10.77
N LYS A 128 -12.74 0.56 10.19
CA LYS A 128 -13.95 1.37 10.45
C LYS A 128 -14.10 1.86 11.89
N GLU A 129 -13.12 1.59 12.75
CA GLU A 129 -13.08 2.02 14.13
C GLU A 129 -12.48 3.42 14.28
N VAL A 130 -12.96 4.14 15.30
CA VAL A 130 -12.41 5.42 15.74
C VAL A 130 -11.36 5.15 16.81
N ILE A 131 -10.11 5.48 16.51
CA ILE A 131 -9.00 5.39 17.44
C ILE A 131 -8.80 6.77 18.05
N ARG A 132 -9.03 6.85 19.36
CA ARG A 132 -8.91 8.10 20.12
C ARG A 132 -7.44 8.33 20.48
N MET A 133 -7.02 9.58 20.36
CA MET A 133 -5.68 9.96 20.79
C MET A 133 -5.67 10.23 22.29
N SER A 134 -4.88 9.45 23.03
CA SER A 134 -4.78 9.58 24.49
C SER A 134 -3.36 9.28 24.93
N ASN A 135 -2.83 10.08 25.85
CA ASN A 135 -1.52 9.84 26.47
C ASN A 135 -1.53 8.70 27.51
N GLY A 136 -2.56 7.84 27.51
CA GLY A 136 -2.74 6.76 28.50
C GLY A 136 -3.31 7.24 29.84
N LYS A 137 -3.39 8.56 30.09
CA LYS A 137 -4.01 9.15 31.28
C LYS A 137 -5.39 9.77 31.00
N ASN A 138 -6.04 9.37 29.90
CA ASN A 138 -7.30 9.97 29.40
C ASN A 138 -7.22 11.47 29.10
N ILE A 139 -6.02 12.02 28.91
CA ILE A 139 -5.86 13.39 28.41
C ILE A 139 -5.83 13.32 26.89
N PHE A 140 -6.83 13.97 26.28
CA PHE A 140 -6.95 14.11 24.84
C PHE A 140 -6.20 15.36 24.40
N MET A 141 -5.37 15.23 23.37
CA MET A 141 -4.54 16.33 22.86
C MET A 141 -4.90 16.67 21.43
N GLY A 142 -4.66 17.93 21.06
CA GLY A 142 -4.77 18.39 19.68
C GLY A 142 -3.72 17.71 18.78
N ILE A 143 -3.97 17.69 17.47
CA ILE A 143 -3.04 17.07 16.52
C ILE A 143 -1.66 17.75 16.49
N ASP A 144 -1.61 19.07 16.68
CA ASP A 144 -0.36 19.83 16.65
C ASP A 144 0.48 19.57 17.91
N GLU A 145 -0.15 19.58 19.09
CA GLU A 145 0.49 19.20 20.36
C GLU A 145 1.01 17.76 20.31
N ALA A 146 0.21 16.85 19.76
CA ALA A 146 0.60 15.46 19.60
C ALA A 146 1.82 15.28 18.67
N LYS A 147 1.86 16.03 17.57
CA LYS A 147 3.01 16.02 16.64
C LYS A 147 4.27 16.54 17.31
N GLU A 148 4.16 17.61 18.11
CA GLU A 148 5.29 18.14 18.87
C GLU A 148 5.82 17.12 19.89
N PHE A 149 4.90 16.49 20.64
CA PHE A 149 5.25 15.43 21.60
C PHE A 149 5.98 14.26 20.91
N VAL A 150 5.45 13.78 19.78
CA VAL A 150 6.02 12.64 19.05
C VAL A 150 7.33 12.98 18.37
N LYS A 151 7.54 14.22 17.90
CA LYS A 151 8.80 14.65 17.29
C LYS A 151 10.00 14.43 18.23
N ASN A 152 9.80 14.57 19.53
CA ASN A 152 10.84 14.29 20.53
C ASN A 152 11.13 12.79 20.71
N LEU A 153 10.24 11.90 20.28
CA LEU A 153 10.46 10.44 20.34
C LEU A 153 11.37 9.94 19.20
N PHE A 154 11.56 10.71 18.13
CA PHE A 154 12.38 10.35 16.97
C PHE A 154 13.75 11.04 16.93
N LYS A 155 14.05 11.91 17.89
CA LYS A 155 15.42 12.40 18.14
C LYS A 155 16.28 11.29 18.72
#